data_AF-A0A5B7IGD4-F1
#
_entry.id   AF-A0A5B7IGD4-F1
#
_cell.length_a   1.000
_cell.length_b   1.000
_cell.length_c   1.000
_cell.angle_alpha   90.00
_cell.angle_beta   90.00
_cell.angle_gamma   90.00
#
_symmetry.space_group_name_H-M   'P 1'
#
loop_
_entity.id
_entity.type
_entity.pdbx_description
1 polymer ?
#
loop_
_entity_poly.entity_id
_entity_poly.type
_entity_poly.pdbx_seq_one_letter_code
_entity_poly.pdbx_strand_id
1 'polypeptide(L)'
;MYEVKVRGGTYSRFFSENNKTYKGPFSHPRKILLYPDCHKRPHPKQGTGFEMSAGIIAGIICATFALFLLVVAMIIWRQVHKRQKQ
;
A
#
# COMPACT_ATOMS: atom_id res chain seq x y z
N MET A 1 21.42 -20.21 14.70
CA MET A 1 21.64 -18.89 14.05
C MET A 1 22.30 -19.17 12.71
N TYR A 2 21.80 -18.63 11.61
CA TYR A 2 22.30 -18.96 10.27
C TYR A 2 22.89 -17.72 9.60
N GLU A 3 23.93 -17.93 8.80
CA GLU A 3 24.54 -16.88 7.98
C GLU A 3 24.14 -17.09 6.53
N VAL A 4 23.58 -16.06 5.90
CA VAL A 4 23.15 -16.09 4.50
C VAL A 4 23.90 -15.05 3.70
N LYS A 5 24.28 -15.41 2.47
CA LYS A 5 24.87 -14.53 1.46
C LYS A 5 24.05 -14.67 0.19
N VAL A 6 23.75 -13.56 -0.47
CA VAL A 6 23.04 -13.55 -1.75
C VAL A 6 23.99 -13.11 -2.85
N ARG A 7 23.75 -13.52 -4.09
CA ARG A 7 24.47 -13.03 -5.27
C ARG A 7 23.51 -12.82 -6.42
N GLY A 8 23.80 -11.83 -7.26
CA GLY A 8 23.10 -11.64 -8.53
C GLY A 8 23.52 -12.73 -9.53
N GLY A 9 22.54 -13.25 -10.28
CA GLY A 9 22.79 -14.13 -11.42
C GLY A 9 22.03 -13.62 -12.63
N THR A 10 22.71 -13.44 -13.75
CA THR A 10 22.10 -13.04 -15.02
C THR A 10 22.24 -14.19 -16.01
N TYR A 11 21.15 -14.54 -16.70
CA TYR A 11 21.17 -15.53 -17.78
C TYR A 11 20.66 -14.88 -19.07
N SER A 12 21.25 -15.25 -20.20
CA SER A 12 20.80 -14.80 -21.51
C SER A 12 20.03 -15.93 -22.20
N ARG A 13 18.83 -15.62 -22.67
CA ARG A 13 18.00 -16.56 -23.45
C ARG A 13 18.55 -16.81 -24.86
N PHE A 14 19.38 -15.90 -25.36
CA PHE A 14 19.97 -15.98 -26.71
C PHE A 14 21.07 -17.05 -26.81
N PHE A 15 21.75 -17.34 -25.70
CA PHE A 15 22.78 -18.38 -25.59
C PHE A 15 22.30 -19.55 -24.72
N SER A 16 21.01 -19.89 -24.83
CA SER A 16 20.36 -20.89 -23.98
C SER A 16 20.98 -22.28 -24.07
N GLU A 17 21.62 -22.62 -25.18
CA GLU A 17 22.31 -23.90 -25.37
C GLU A 17 23.56 -24.04 -24.47
N ASN A 18 24.13 -22.90 -24.05
CA ASN A 18 25.39 -22.87 -23.31
C ASN A 18 25.19 -22.81 -21.78
N ASN A 19 23.96 -22.67 -21.28
CA ASN A 19 23.60 -22.61 -19.85
C ASN A 19 24.51 -21.69 -18.99
N LYS A 20 25.13 -20.67 -19.60
CA LYS A 20 26.07 -19.80 -18.91
C LYS A 20 25.30 -18.77 -18.09
N THR A 21 25.11 -19.09 -16.81
CA THR A 21 24.63 -18.12 -15.82
C THR A 21 25.82 -17.30 -15.33
N TYR A 22 25.83 -16.01 -15.66
CA TYR A 22 26.83 -15.07 -15.17
C TYR A 22 26.52 -14.73 -13.71
N LYS A 23 27.46 -15.08 -12.82
CA LYS A 23 27.32 -14.89 -11.38
C LYS A 23 28.10 -13.65 -10.97
N GLY A 24 27.41 -12.67 -10.39
CA GLY A 24 28.02 -11.50 -9.78
C GLY A 24 28.65 -11.81 -8.42
N PRO A 25 29.32 -10.82 -7.81
CA PRO A 25 29.91 -10.97 -6.49
C PRO A 25 28.85 -11.28 -5.42
N PHE A 26 29.28 -11.99 -4.37
CA PHE A 26 28.43 -12.22 -3.20
C PHE A 26 28.27 -10.94 -2.39
N SER A 27 27.09 -10.77 -1.82
CA SER A 27 26.82 -9.74 -0.82
C SER A 27 27.57 -10.01 0.48
N HIS A 28 27.66 -8.98 1.31
CA HIS A 28 28.05 -9.14 2.70
C HIS A 28 27.14 -10.16 3.41
N PRO A 29 27.70 -11.01 4.30
CA PRO A 29 26.90 -11.96 5.06
C PRO A 29 25.92 -11.27 5.99
N ARG A 30 24.70 -11.79 6.03
CA ARG A 30 23.68 -11.40 7.01
C ARG A 30 23.36 -12.59 7.90
N LYS A 31 23.38 -12.36 9.21
CA LYS A 31 22.94 -13.35 10.19
C LYS A 31 21.42 -13.26 10.32
N ILE A 32 20.73 -14.37 10.10
CA ILE A 32 19.28 -14.49 10.27
C ILE A 32 18.95 -15.52 11.35
N LEU A 33 17.94 -15.18 12.14
CA LEU A 33 17.32 -16.09 13.08
C LEU A 33 16.19 -16.81 12.33
N LEU A 34 16.43 -18.06 11.96
CA LEU A 34 15.39 -18.94 11.44
C LEU A 34 14.53 -19.39 12.62
N TYR A 35 13.25 -19.02 12.59
CA TYR A 35 12.27 -19.57 13.50
C TYR A 35 11.90 -20.99 13.03
N PRO A 36 12.00 -22.02 13.88
CA PRO A 36 11.72 -23.41 13.51
C PRO A 36 10.28 -23.61 13.03
N ASP A 37 9.33 -22.84 13.56
CA ASP A 37 7.92 -22.86 13.15
C ASP A 37 7.59 -21.69 12.21
N CYS A 38 7.88 -21.84 10.91
CA CYS A 38 7.46 -20.83 9.93
C CYS A 38 5.93 -20.69 9.79
N HIS A 39 5.17 -21.67 10.27
CA HIS A 39 3.70 -21.65 10.27
C HIS A 39 3.11 -20.80 11.40
N LYS A 40 3.90 -20.51 12.44
CA LYS A 40 3.52 -19.66 13.58
C LYS A 40 4.23 -18.31 13.53
N ARG A 41 4.67 -17.87 12.35
CA ARG A 41 5.16 -16.49 12.23
C ARG A 41 3.97 -15.58 12.58
N PRO A 42 4.05 -14.73 13.61
CA PRO A 42 3.11 -13.62 13.68
C PRO A 42 3.25 -12.92 12.33
N HIS A 43 2.13 -12.74 11.62
CA HIS A 43 2.11 -11.97 10.38
C HIS A 43 3.01 -10.76 10.58
N PRO A 44 3.95 -10.47 9.66
CA PRO A 44 4.81 -9.30 9.80
C PRO A 44 3.86 -8.15 10.08
N LYS A 45 3.95 -7.57 11.29
CA LYS A 45 3.05 -6.52 11.73
C LYS A 45 3.05 -5.52 10.59
N GLN A 46 1.96 -5.52 9.84
CA GLN A 46 1.75 -4.63 8.72
C GLN A 46 2.01 -3.26 9.31
N GLY A 47 2.98 -2.58 8.70
CA GLY A 47 3.70 -1.48 9.34
C GLY A 47 2.73 -0.52 10.01
N THR A 48 3.20 0.15 11.05
CA THR A 48 2.53 1.24 11.76
C THR A 48 2.33 2.48 10.86
N GLY A 49 1.95 2.28 9.59
CA GLY A 49 1.35 3.27 8.73
C GLY A 49 -0.15 3.22 8.98
N PHE A 50 -0.73 4.37 9.26
CA PHE A 50 -2.16 4.60 9.46
C PHE A 50 -2.98 3.84 8.39
N GLU A 51 -3.44 2.62 8.70
CA GLU A 51 -4.30 1.85 7.79
C GLU A 51 -5.68 2.50 7.81
N MET A 52 -5.85 3.50 6.96
CA MET A 52 -7.15 4.09 6.68
C MET A 52 -7.98 2.99 6.00
N SER A 53 -8.80 2.30 6.79
CA SER A 53 -9.75 1.34 6.26
C SER A 53 -10.58 1.99 5.15
N ALA A 54 -10.87 1.24 4.09
CA ALA A 54 -11.72 1.72 3.01
C ALA A 54 -13.05 2.30 3.51
N GLY A 55 -13.57 1.80 4.65
CA GLY A 55 -14.74 2.35 5.31
C GLY A 55 -14.55 3.78 5.85
N ILE A 56 -13.37 4.12 6.37
CA ILE A 56 -13.06 5.47 6.86
C ILE A 56 -13.00 6.45 5.69
N ILE A 57 -12.34 6.06 4.60
CA ILE A 57 -12.23 6.88 3.39
C ILE A 57 -13.62 7.12 2.79
N ALA A 58 -14.42 6.06 2.63
CA ALA A 58 -15.79 6.16 2.14
C ALA A 58 -16.68 7.02 3.05
N GLY A 59 -16.51 6.91 4.37
CA GLY A 59 -17.22 7.72 5.36
C GLY A 59 -16.91 9.21 5.26
N ILE A 60 -15.63 9.58 5.12
CA ILE A 60 -15.20 10.98 4.96
C ILE A 60 -15.77 11.58 3.68
N ILE A 61 -15.70 10.85 2.57
CA ILE A 61 -16.25 11.30 1.29
C ILE A 61 -17.77 11.49 1.42
N CYS A 62 -18.48 10.51 1.98
CA CYS A 62 -19.93 10.59 2.15
C CYS A 62 -20.35 11.78 3.03
N ALA A 63 -19.69 11.97 4.18
CA ALA A 63 -20.01 13.06 5.11
C ALA A 63 -19.75 14.45 4.49
N THR A 64 -18.64 14.61 3.78
CA THR A 64 -18.31 15.89 3.14
C THR A 64 -19.31 16.22 2.03
N PHE A 65 -19.64 15.27 1.15
CA PHE A 65 -20.65 15.47 0.11
C PHE A 65 -22.02 15.83 0.67
N ALA A 66 -22.48 15.14 1.72
CA ALA A 66 -23.76 15.43 2.35
C ALA A 66 -23.82 16.85 2.92
N LEU A 67 -22.75 17.30 3.60
CA LEU A 67 -22.66 18.65 4.15
C LEU A 67 -22.64 19.72 3.05
N PHE A 68 -21.88 19.51 1.98
CA PHE A 68 -21.84 20.44 0.85
C PHE A 68 -23.22 20.62 0.22
N LEU A 69 -23.94 19.52 -0.04
CA LEU A 69 -25.28 19.57 -0.61
C LEU A 69 -26.27 20.29 0.30
N LEU A 70 -26.18 20.08 1.62
CA LEU A 70 -27.05 20.74 2.59
C LEU A 70 -26.83 22.25 2.60
N VAL A 71 -25.57 22.70 2.56
CA VAL A 71 -25.23 24.14 2.50
C VAL A 71 -25.72 24.76 1.20
N VAL A 72 -25.47 24.11 0.05
CA VAL A 72 -25.93 24.62 -1.25
C VAL A 72 -27.46 24.70 -1.30
N ALA A 73 -28.16 23.67 -0.83
CA ALA A 73 -29.62 23.67 -0.76
C ALA A 73 -30.15 24.80 0.14
N MET A 74 -29.51 25.03 1.30
CA MET A 74 -29.86 26.14 2.18
C MET A 74 -29.65 27.50 1.52
N ILE A 75 -28.55 27.70 0.77
CA ILE A 75 -28.28 28.95 0.06
C ILE A 75 -29.33 29.19 -1.02
N ILE A 76 -29.62 28.17 -1.85
CA ILE A 76 -30.65 28.26 -2.88
C ILE A 76 -32.00 28.57 -2.24
N TRP A 77 -32.38 27.86 -1.19
CA TRP A 77 -33.63 28.09 -0.46
C TRP A 77 -33.74 29.53 0.04
N ARG A 78 -32.68 30.07 0.66
CA ARG A 78 -32.64 31.44 1.15
C ARG A 78 -32.68 32.48 0.02
N GLN A 79 -32.03 32.22 -1.11
CA GLN A 79 -32.03 33.13 -2.26
C GLN A 79 -33.38 33.15 -2.97
N VAL A 80 -33.98 31.98 -3.21
CA VAL A 80 -35.31 31.86 -3.83
C VAL A 80 -36.37 32.48 -2.93
N HIS A 81 -36.33 32.25 -1.62
CA HIS A 81 -37.28 32.86 -0.69
C HIS A 81 -37.10 34.38 -0.56
N LYS A 82 -35.86 34.90 -0.65
CA LYS A 82 -35.62 36.36 -0.69
C LYS A 82 -36.14 37.00 -1.98
N ARG A 83 -36.07 36.32 -3.13
CA ARG A 83 -36.60 36.80 -4.43
C ARG A 83 -38.12 36.83 -4.49
N GLN A 84 -38.84 36.07 -3.66
CA GLN A 84 -40.31 36.03 -3.62
C GLN A 84 -40.94 37.13 -2.73
N LYS A 85 -40.13 37.91 -2.00
CA LYS A 85 -40.61 38.98 -1.09
C LYS A 85 -40.31 40.40 -1.60
N GLN A 86 -39.82 40.54 -2.82
CA GLN A 86 -39.48 41.82 -3.46
C GLN A 86 -40.25 41.96 -4.77
#